data_AF-A0A2V8QI11-F1
#
_entry.id   AF-A0A2V8QI11-F1
#
_cell.length_a   1.000
_cell.length_b   1.000
_cell.length_c   1.000
_cell.angle_alpha   90.00
_cell.angle_beta   90.00
_cell.angle_gamma   90.00
#
_symmetry.space_group_name_H-M   'P 1'
#
loop_
_entity.id
_entity.type
_entity.pdbx_description
1 polymer ?
#
loop_
_entity_poly.entity_id
_entity_poly.type
_entity_poly.pdbx_seq_one_letter_code
_entity_poly.pdbx_strand_id
1 'polypeptide(L)' 'GDVIIAEPKSMIGFAGPRVIKETTHQDLPERFQTAEFLQEHGLIDLIVHRKKMREQLSQLLSYFSVVP' A
#
# COMPACT_ATOMS: atom_id res chain seq x y z
N GLY A 1 10.94 -2.43 -1.11
CA GLY A 1 10.96 -3.77 -0.51
C GLY A 1 10.57 -4.76 -1.57
N ASP A 2 10.96 -6.02 -1.43
CA ASP A 2 10.64 -7.05 -2.44
C ASP A 2 9.14 -7.31 -2.56
N VAL A 3 8.39 -7.11 -1.47
CA VAL A 3 6.92 -7.08 -1.44
C VAL A 3 6.47 -5.91 -0.57
N ILE A 4 5.54 -5.10 -1.07
CA ILE A 4 4.91 -3.98 -0.38
C ILE A 4 3.48 -4.38 -0.02
N ILE A 5 3.20 -4.44 1.28
CA ILE A 5 1.89 -4.81 1.84
C ILE A 5 1.31 -3.61 2.57
N ALA A 6 0.02 -3.36 2.37
CA ALA A 6 -0.73 -2.34 3.10
C ALA A 6 -1.99 -2.93 3.76
N GLU A 7 -2.56 -2.20 4.71
CA GLU A 7 -3.89 -2.49 5.23
C GLU A 7 -4.98 -1.78 4.43
N PRO A 8 -6.23 -2.29 4.44
CA PRO A 8 -7.36 -1.63 3.78
C PRO A 8 -7.47 -0.17 4.20
N LYS A 9 -7.70 0.73 3.23
CA LYS A 9 -7.90 2.17 3.44
C LYS A 9 -6.73 2.92 4.06
N SER A 10 -5.53 2.31 4.14
CA SER A 10 -4.34 3.02 4.60
C SER A 10 -4.04 4.20 3.68
N MET A 11 -3.75 5.37 4.24
CA MET A 11 -3.30 6.52 3.45
C MET A 11 -1.77 6.51 3.37
N ILE A 12 -1.23 6.49 2.15
CA ILE A 12 0.18 6.34 1.85
C ILE A 12 0.56 7.39 0.80
N GLY A 13 1.60 8.16 1.08
CA GLY A 13 2.06 9.19 0.15
C GLY A 13 3.21 9.97 0.75
N PHE A 14 4.03 10.57 -0.12
CA PHE A 14 5.16 11.39 0.30
C PHE A 14 4.71 12.74 0.89
N ALA A 15 3.77 13.40 0.23
CA ALA A 15 3.18 14.67 0.68
C ALA A 15 1.69 14.48 0.97
N GLY A 16 1.16 15.21 1.96
CA GLY A 16 -0.26 15.17 2.29
C GLY A 16 -1.13 15.71 1.15
N PRO A 17 -2.40 15.25 1.03
CA PRO A 17 -3.27 15.61 -0.09
C PRO A 17 -3.52 17.13 -0.17
N ARG A 18 -3.58 17.83 0.97
CA ARG A 18 -3.70 19.29 1.02
C ARG A 18 -2.54 20.01 0.34
N VAL A 19 -1.31 19.59 0.64
CA VAL A 19 -0.09 20.19 0.06
C VAL A 19 -0.05 19.97 -1.46
N ILE A 20 -0.50 18.80 -1.92
CA ILE A 20 -0.55 18.49 -3.36
C ILE A 20 -1.61 19.34 -4.05
N LYS A 21 -2.81 19.49 -3.48
CA LYS A 21 -3.86 20.37 -4.03
C LYS A 21 -3.41 21.82 -4.11
N GLU A 22 -2.79 22.34 -3.05
CA GLU A 22 -2.32 23.73 -2.99
C GLU A 22 -1.21 24.01 -4.01
N THR A 23 -0.32 23.04 -4.26
CA THR A 23 0.82 23.22 -5.18
C THR A 23 0.49 22.92 -6.65
N THR A 24 -0.44 22.01 -6.94
CA THR A 24 -0.82 21.63 -8.32
C THR A 24 -2.03 22.40 -8.85
N HIS A 25 -2.81 23.02 -7.95
CA HIS A 25 -4.12 23.63 -8.27
C HIS A 25 -5.10 22.66 -8.96
N GLN A 26 -4.98 21.36 -8.68
CA GLN A 26 -5.85 20.31 -9.21
C GLN A 26 -6.63 19.64 -8.09
N ASP A 27 -7.82 19.15 -8.43
CA ASP A 27 -8.52 18.22 -7.55
C ASP A 27 -7.87 16.84 -7.58
N LEU A 28 -7.93 16.17 -6.43
CA LEU A 28 -7.37 14.84 -6.29
C LEU A 28 -8.44 13.80 -6.61
N PRO A 29 -8.09 12.71 -7.31
CA PRO A 29 -9.00 11.61 -7.58
C PRO A 29 -9.67 11.08 -6.30
N GLU A 30 -10.82 10.45 -6.48
CA GLU A 30 -11.43 9.72 -5.37
C GLU A 30 -10.46 8.64 -4.86
N ARG A 31 -10.43 8.44 -3.54
CA ARG A 31 -9.52 7.48 -2.88
C ARG A 31 -8.03 7.73 -3.14
N PHE A 32 -7.62 8.91 -3.62
CA PHE A 32 -6.22 9.25 -3.80
C PHE A 32 -5.40 8.92 -2.54
N GLN A 33 -4.21 8.37 -2.74
CA GLN A 33 -3.30 7.90 -1.67
C GLN A 33 -3.80 6.73 -0.81
N THR A 34 -4.99 6.17 -1.06
CA THR A 34 -5.38 4.94 -0.36
C THR A 34 -4.58 3.73 -0.85
N ALA A 35 -4.46 2.71 -0.01
CA ALA A 35 -3.86 1.43 -0.38
C ALA A 35 -4.47 0.86 -1.66
N GLU A 36 -5.79 0.94 -1.81
CA GLU A 36 -6.53 0.44 -2.98
C GLU A 36 -6.21 1.25 -4.24
N PHE A 37 -6.16 2.59 -4.13
CA PHE A 37 -5.73 3.44 -5.24
C PHE A 37 -4.29 3.11 -5.66
N LEU A 38 -3.38 2.92 -4.70
CA LEU A 38 -1.99 2.62 -5.00
C LEU A 38 -1.78 1.20 -5.53
N GLN A 39 -2.61 0.23 -5.12
CA GLN A 39 -2.61 -1.11 -5.70
C GLN A 39 -3.04 -1.08 -7.17
N GLU A 40 -4.08 -0.32 -7.51
CA GLU A 40 -4.52 -0.11 -8.90
C GLU A 40 -3.43 0.53 -9.78
N HIS A 41 -2.49 1.28 -9.17
CA HIS A 41 -1.36 1.92 -9.85
C HIS A 41 -0.04 1.13 -9.72
N GLY A 42 -0.07 -0.10 -9.21
CA GLY A 42 1.10 -0.99 -9.15
C GLY A 42 2.14 -0.64 -8.08
N LEU A 43 1.78 0.16 -7.08
CA LEU A 43 2.66 0.57 -5.99
C LEU A 43 2.49 -0.28 -4.71
N ILE A 44 1.39 -1.04 -4.62
CA ILE A 44 1.11 -1.98 -3.52
C ILE A 44 0.85 -3.35 -4.12
N ASP A 45 1.55 -4.38 -3.62
CA ASP A 45 1.38 -5.76 -4.10
C ASP A 45 0.15 -6.41 -3.44
N LEU A 46 -0.02 -6.23 -2.13
CA LEU A 46 -1.05 -6.90 -1.34
C LEU A 46 -1.75 -5.94 -0.38
N ILE A 47 -3.07 -6.04 -0.30
CA ILE A 47 -3.89 -5.40 0.73
C ILE A 47 -4.41 -6.48 1.67
N VAL A 48 -4.01 -6.42 2.94
CA VAL A 48 -4.25 -7.49 3.91
C VAL A 48 -4.88 -6.91 5.17
N HIS A 49 -6.06 -7.39 5.54
CA HIS A 49 -6.69 -7.01 6.81
C HIS A 49 -5.80 -7.42 7.99
N ARG A 50 -5.61 -6.55 9.00
CA ARG A 50 -4.70 -6.77 10.15
C ARG A 50 -4.79 -8.16 10.79
N LYS A 51 -6.01 -8.67 10.96
CA LYS A 51 -6.28 -10.03 11.51
C LYS A 51 -5.61 -11.18 10.72
N LYS A 52 -5.34 -11.01 9.43
CA LYS A 52 -4.68 -11.98 8.55
C LYS A 52 -3.19 -11.67 8.31
N MET A 53 -2.69 -10.54 8.80
CA MET A 53 -1.33 -10.06 8.51
C MET A 53 -0.25 -11.07 8.94
N ARG A 54 -0.40 -11.67 10.14
CA ARG A 54 0.56 -12.66 10.65
C ARG A 54 0.68 -13.87 9.74
N GLU A 55 -0.46 -14.41 9.29
CA GLU A 55 -0.52 -15.55 8.39
C GLU A 55 0.11 -15.21 7.04
N GLN A 56 -0.24 -14.06 6.46
CA GLN A 56 0.31 -13.61 5.18
C GLN A 56 1.83 -13.42 5.22
N LEU A 57 2.34 -12.78 6.27
CA LEU A 57 3.77 -12.58 6.45
C LEU A 57 4.51 -13.92 6.60
N SER A 58 3.96 -14.86 7.37
CA SER A 58 4.54 -16.20 7.52
C SER A 58 4.65 -16.91 6.17
N GLN A 59 3.62 -16.81 5.32
CA GLN A 59 3.62 -17.42 4.00
C GLN A 59 4.66 -16.78 3.08
N LEU A 60 4.70 -15.45 3.01
CA LEU A 60 5.67 -14.75 2.17
C LEU A 60 7.11 -15.08 2.58
N LEU A 61 7.42 -15.02 3.88
CA LEU A 61 8.74 -15.37 4.38
C LEU A 61 9.12 -16.81 4.07
N SER A 62 8.17 -17.75 4.06
CA SER A 62 8.44 -19.14 3.65
C SER A 62 8.83 -19.28 2.17
N TYR A 63 8.32 -18.39 1.30
CA TYR A 63 8.73 -18.36 -0.11
C TYR A 63 10.09 -17.69 -0.31
N PHE A 64 10.44 -16.71 0.54
CA PHE A 64 11.75 -16.05 0.50
C PHE A 64 12.84 -16.81 1.27
N SER A 65 12.47 -17.72 2.16
CA SER A 65 13.44 -18.54 2.86
C SER A 65 14.09 -19.52 1.89
N VAL A 66 15.42 -19.42 1.76
CA VAL A 66 16.21 -20.48 1.17
C VAL A 66 16.19 -21.64 2.16
N VAL A 67 15.36 -22.65 1.89
CA VAL A 67 15.49 -23.93 2.57
C VAL A 67 16.78 -24.57 2.05
N PRO A 68 17.68 -25.08 2.92
CA PRO A 68 18.80 -25.91 2.49
C PRO A 68 18.34 -27.13 1.68
#